data_AF-A0AAD8IAR9-F1
#
_entry.id   AF-A0AAD8IAR9-F1
#
_cell.length_a   1.000
_cell.length_b   1.000
_cell.length_c   1.000
_cell.angle_alpha   90.00
_cell.angle_beta   90.00
_cell.angle_gamma   90.00
#
_symmetry.space_group_name_H-M   'P 1'
#
loop_
_entity.id
_entity.type
_entity.pdbx_description
1 polymer ?
#
loop_
_entity_poly.entity_id
_entity_poly.type
_entity_poly.pdbx_seq_one_letter_code
_entity_poly.pdbx_strand_id
1 'polypeptide(L)'
;MVPKIYSGFGHQVNIYTQLAEFPDWISHSSNSRSTLSLDLQPNESHNFLGMVLCLKICGDNELFDIKYSVKTTTSDLIWSDDRLYTSYYHESWMVIVPRSFFSAGDGDDRIELTANAEIHGLHLL
;
A
#
# COMPACT_ATOMS: atom_id res chain seq x y z
N MET A 1 -7.40 25.40 -7.07
CA MET A 1 -5.95 25.26 -6.77
C MET A 1 -5.62 23.80 -7.04
N VAL A 2 -4.78 23.50 -8.03
CA VAL A 2 -4.49 22.11 -8.43
C VAL A 2 -3.21 21.67 -7.70
N PRO A 3 -3.21 20.58 -6.91
CA PRO A 3 -1.99 20.12 -6.27
C PRO A 3 -1.03 19.59 -7.33
N LYS A 4 0.17 20.20 -7.42
CA LYS A 4 1.30 19.67 -8.18
C LYS A 4 2.13 18.83 -7.23
N ILE A 5 2.10 17.50 -7.39
CA ILE A 5 3.01 16.59 -6.69
C ILE A 5 4.06 16.14 -7.72
N TYR A 6 5.26 16.70 -7.61
CA TYR A 6 6.47 16.17 -8.25
C TYR A 6 7.35 15.62 -7.14
N SER A 7 7.62 14.31 -7.16
CA SER A 7 8.68 13.69 -6.38
C SER A 7 9.60 12.97 -7.35
N GLY A 8 10.85 13.44 -7.42
CA GLY A 8 11.89 12.77 -8.19
C GLY A 8 12.14 11.37 -7.64
N PHE A 9 12.16 10.40 -8.55
CA PHE A 9 12.47 8.98 -8.34
C PHE A 9 13.39 8.72 -7.13
N GLY A 10 12.83 8.20 -6.04
CA GLY A 10 13.61 7.79 -4.85
C GLY A 10 12.99 8.06 -3.48
N HIS A 11 11.81 8.68 -3.37
CA HIS A 11 11.21 9.01 -2.07
C HIS A 11 9.74 8.58 -2.01
N GLN A 12 9.34 8.02 -0.87
CA GLN A 12 7.96 7.68 -0.54
C GLN A 12 7.08 8.93 -0.55
N VAL A 13 5.93 8.84 -1.21
CA VAL A 13 4.93 9.91 -1.25
C VAL A 13 3.76 9.49 -0.38
N ASN A 14 3.57 10.23 0.72
CA ASN A 14 2.43 10.04 1.63
C ASN A 14 1.34 11.05 1.28
N ILE A 15 0.14 10.57 0.98
CA ILE A 15 -1.03 11.42 0.71
C ILE A 15 -2.03 11.24 1.85
N TYR A 16 -2.36 12.34 2.51
CA TYR A 16 -3.35 12.40 3.60
C TYR A 16 -4.69 12.86 3.02
N THR A 17 -5.75 12.09 3.26
CA THR A 17 -7.10 12.45 2.80
C THR A 17 -8.09 12.31 3.94
N GLN A 18 -8.95 13.31 4.13
CA GLN A 18 -10.08 13.20 5.06
C GLN A 18 -11.19 12.43 4.36
N LEU A 19 -11.40 11.17 4.80
CA LEU A 19 -12.54 10.32 4.45
C LEU A 19 -12.91 10.35 2.95
N ALA A 20 -11.91 10.44 2.07
CA ALA A 20 -12.15 10.27 0.65
C ALA A 20 -12.39 8.79 0.43
N GLU A 21 -13.56 8.46 -0.10
CA GLU A 21 -13.85 7.13 -0.63
C GLU A 21 -12.68 6.75 -1.54
N PHE A 22 -11.99 5.66 -1.19
CA PHE A 22 -10.93 5.15 -2.05
C PHE A 22 -11.51 4.88 -3.43
N PRO A 23 -10.78 5.18 -4.51
CA PRO A 23 -11.31 4.96 -5.85
C PRO A 23 -11.75 3.52 -6.08
N ASP A 24 -12.87 3.33 -6.80
CA ASP A 24 -13.49 2.03 -7.07
C ASP A 24 -12.58 1.02 -7.82
N TRP A 25 -11.48 1.50 -8.41
CA TRP A 25 -10.51 0.66 -9.12
C TRP A 25 -9.51 -0.05 -8.19
N ILE A 26 -9.56 0.22 -6.90
CA ILE A 26 -8.69 -0.41 -5.91
C ILE A 26 -9.29 -1.75 -5.49
N SER A 27 -8.50 -2.82 -5.54
CA SER A 27 -8.94 -4.13 -5.07
C SER A 27 -9.16 -4.09 -3.57
N HIS A 28 -10.43 -4.11 -3.16
CA HIS A 28 -10.80 -3.99 -1.76
C HIS A 28 -10.60 -5.27 -0.98
N SER A 29 -10.17 -5.13 0.27
CA SER A 29 -10.30 -6.22 1.23
C SER A 29 -11.78 -6.37 1.60
N SER A 30 -12.36 -7.55 1.37
CA SER A 30 -13.75 -7.84 1.72
C SER A 30 -14.01 -7.97 3.22
N ASN A 31 -12.95 -7.88 4.04
CA ASN A 31 -12.97 -8.01 5.49
C ASN A 31 -11.94 -7.05 6.10
N SER A 32 -12.08 -6.69 7.37
CA SER A 32 -11.08 -5.96 8.18
C SER A 32 -9.80 -6.78 8.44
N ARG A 33 -9.23 -7.36 7.37
CA ARG A 33 -8.08 -8.24 7.40
C ARG A 33 -6.80 -7.41 7.40
N SER A 34 -5.90 -7.85 8.26
CA SER A 34 -4.50 -7.44 8.30
C SER A 34 -3.69 -7.97 7.11
N THR A 35 -4.28 -8.74 6.20
CA THR A 35 -3.58 -9.33 5.04
C THR A 35 -4.46 -9.31 3.80
N LEU A 36 -3.90 -8.87 2.67
CA LEU A 36 -4.51 -8.83 1.35
C LEU A 36 -3.53 -9.42 0.34
N SER A 37 -4.05 -10.18 -0.62
CA SER A 37 -3.24 -10.73 -1.72
C SER A 37 -3.80 -10.28 -3.06
N LEU A 38 -2.91 -10.00 -4.01
CA LEU A 38 -3.23 -9.68 -5.38
C LEU A 38 -2.48 -10.66 -6.29
N ASP A 39 -3.23 -11.47 -7.02
CA ASP A 39 -2.67 -12.37 -8.02
C ASP A 39 -2.23 -11.56 -9.25
N LEU A 40 -1.00 -11.81 -9.71
CA LEU A 40 -0.38 -11.16 -10.85
C LEU A 40 -0.64 -11.96 -12.12
N GLN A 41 -1.08 -11.29 -13.19
CA GLN A 41 -1.01 -11.91 -14.51
C GLN A 41 0.45 -12.01 -14.98
N PRO A 42 0.79 -12.97 -15.86
CA PRO A 42 2.16 -13.17 -16.33
C PRO A 42 2.83 -11.92 -16.93
N ASN A 43 2.02 -11.01 -17.49
CA ASN A 43 2.51 -9.76 -18.07
C ASN A 43 2.55 -8.60 -17.07
N GLU A 44 1.89 -8.70 -15.92
CA GLU A 44 1.80 -7.59 -14.97
C GLU A 44 3.06 -7.48 -14.11
N SER A 45 3.66 -8.61 -13.72
CA SER A 45 4.89 -8.67 -12.90
C SER A 45 6.03 -7.80 -13.46
N HIS A 46 6.11 -7.66 -14.78
CA HIS A 46 7.15 -6.91 -15.47
C HIS A 46 6.77 -5.50 -15.92
N ASN A 47 5.49 -5.11 -15.85
CA ASN A 47 5.01 -3.93 -16.55
C ASN A 47 4.39 -2.86 -15.64
N PHE A 48 4.20 -3.13 -14.34
CA PHE A 48 3.75 -2.10 -13.42
C PHE A 48 4.86 -1.05 -13.14
N LEU A 49 4.45 0.21 -12.95
CA LEU A 49 5.29 1.35 -12.61
C LEU A 49 5.45 1.51 -11.10
N GLY A 50 4.45 1.07 -10.35
CA GLY A 50 4.42 1.11 -8.90
C GLY A 50 3.15 0.51 -8.36
N MET A 51 2.91 0.71 -7.08
CA MET A 51 1.82 0.10 -6.35
C MET A 51 1.21 1.12 -5.39
N VAL A 52 -0.11 1.08 -5.23
CA VAL A 52 -0.86 1.93 -4.31
C VAL A 52 -1.41 1.05 -3.19
N LEU A 53 -1.06 1.39 -1.95
CA LEU A 53 -1.53 0.72 -0.74
C LEU A 53 -2.51 1.65 -0.02
N CYS A 54 -3.69 1.14 0.32
CA CYS A 54 -4.71 1.89 1.02
C CYS A 54 -4.95 1.27 2.39
N LEU A 55 -4.65 2.02 3.45
CA LEU A 55 -4.67 1.55 4.83
C LEU A 55 -5.59 2.46 5.65
N LYS A 56 -6.27 1.91 6.66
CA LYS A 56 -7.04 2.66 7.63
C LYS A 56 -6.67 2.24 9.02
N ILE A 57 -6.49 3.24 9.87
CA ILE A 57 -6.22 3.01 11.27
C ILE A 57 -7.55 2.84 12.01
N CYS A 58 -7.67 1.69 12.69
CA CYS A 58 -8.78 1.37 13.57
C CYS A 58 -8.20 1.09 14.96
N GLY A 59 -8.34 2.03 15.89
CA GLY A 59 -7.97 1.84 17.29
C GLY A 59 -8.37 3.02 18.15
N ASP A 60 -8.23 2.87 19.47
CA ASP A 60 -8.72 3.82 20.50
C ASP A 60 -7.60 4.58 21.25
N ASN A 61 -6.33 4.46 20.83
CA ASN A 61 -5.16 5.13 21.45
C ASN A 61 -4.62 6.36 20.69
N GLU A 62 -4.02 7.32 21.40
CA GLU A 62 -3.66 8.65 20.86
C GLU A 62 -2.48 8.69 19.87
N LEU A 63 -1.71 7.59 19.74
CA LEU A 63 -0.59 7.46 18.81
C LEU A 63 -0.62 6.09 18.15
N PHE A 64 -0.73 6.07 16.82
CA PHE A 64 -0.66 4.85 16.03
C PHE A 64 0.61 4.82 15.20
N ASP A 65 1.26 3.65 15.21
CA ASP A 65 2.36 3.27 14.33
C ASP A 65 1.78 2.29 13.31
N ILE A 66 1.70 2.68 12.04
CA ILE A 66 1.34 1.76 10.96
C ILE A 66 2.61 1.02 10.53
N LYS A 67 2.57 -0.30 10.74
CA LYS A 67 3.52 -1.26 10.19
C LYS A 67 2.85 -2.05 9.10
N TYR A 68 3.44 -2.05 7.93
CA TYR A 68 3.02 -2.93 6.86
C TYR A 68 4.23 -3.57 6.19
N SER A 69 4.00 -4.70 5.55
CA SER A 69 4.98 -5.46 4.79
C SER A 69 4.39 -5.91 3.47
N VAL A 70 5.22 -5.86 2.42
CA VAL A 70 4.88 -6.38 1.10
C VAL A 70 5.90 -7.44 0.73
N LYS A 71 5.45 -8.59 0.25
CA LYS A 71 6.28 -9.67 -0.29
C LYS A 71 5.70 -10.22 -1.60
N THR A 72 6.54 -10.86 -2.40
CA THR A 72 6.12 -11.63 -3.57
C THR A 72 6.21 -13.14 -3.28
N THR A 73 5.76 -13.98 -4.22
CA THR A 73 5.78 -15.45 -4.06
C THR A 73 7.19 -16.02 -4.03
N THR A 74 8.10 -15.51 -4.85
CA THR A 74 9.47 -16.05 -4.98
C THR A 74 10.51 -15.30 -4.16
N SER A 75 10.18 -14.08 -3.73
CA SER A 75 11.07 -13.26 -2.93
C SER A 75 10.56 -13.16 -1.50
N ASP A 76 11.36 -13.67 -0.56
CA ASP A 76 11.28 -13.30 0.87
C ASP A 76 11.60 -11.81 1.10
N LEU A 77 11.74 -11.02 0.02
CA LEU A 77 11.99 -9.60 0.06
C LEU A 77 10.76 -8.88 0.63
N ILE A 78 10.86 -8.63 1.93
CA ILE A 78 9.89 -7.87 2.70
C ILE A 78 10.30 -6.40 2.61
N TRP A 79 9.52 -5.60 1.88
CA TRP A 79 9.56 -4.17 2.11
C TRP A 79 8.63 -3.85 3.27
N SER A 80 9.16 -3.23 4.33
CA SER A 80 8.36 -2.78 5.48
C SER A 80 8.71 -1.36 5.88
N ASP A 81 7.70 -0.61 6.28
CA ASP A 81 7.84 0.72 6.88
C ASP A 81 7.17 0.72 8.26
N ASP A 82 7.78 1.45 9.20
CA ASP A 82 7.43 1.51 10.63
C ASP A 82 7.26 2.94 11.15
N ARG A 83 7.09 3.95 10.27
CA ARG A 83 7.17 5.38 10.67
C ARG A 83 6.00 6.25 10.25
N LEU A 84 4.82 5.69 10.10
CA LEU A 84 3.63 6.50 9.86
C LEU A 84 2.97 6.86 11.20
N TYR A 85 3.37 7.99 11.76
CA TYR A 85 2.74 8.57 12.95
C TYR A 85 1.49 9.37 12.56
N THR A 86 0.37 9.10 13.23
CA THR A 86 -0.82 9.97 13.20
C THR A 86 -1.30 10.27 14.61
N SER A 87 -1.93 11.44 14.76
CA SER A 87 -2.62 11.91 15.97
C SER A 87 -4.14 11.79 15.89
N TYR A 88 -4.71 11.24 14.82
CA TYR A 88 -6.16 11.23 14.60
C TYR A 88 -6.74 9.83 14.41
N TYR A 89 -7.78 9.56 15.21
CA TYR A 89 -8.64 8.40 15.09
C TYR A 89 -9.36 8.38 13.73
N HIS A 90 -9.32 7.24 13.04
CA HIS A 90 -9.96 7.00 11.73
C HIS A 90 -9.34 7.68 10.50
N GLU A 91 -8.04 7.95 10.49
CA GLU A 91 -7.38 8.37 9.26
C GLU A 91 -7.21 7.23 8.26
N SER A 92 -7.45 7.57 6.99
CA SER A 92 -7.18 6.73 5.83
C SER A 92 -5.91 7.22 5.14
N TRP A 93 -5.01 6.29 4.86
CA TRP A 93 -3.69 6.52 4.31
C TRP A 93 -3.58 5.88 2.92
N MET A 94 -2.94 6.62 2.01
CA MET A 94 -2.54 6.13 0.70
C MET A 94 -1.02 6.22 0.57
N VAL A 95 -0.39 5.07 0.35
CA VAL A 95 1.06 4.95 0.14
C VAL A 95 1.31 4.54 -1.30
N ILE A 96 2.14 5.31 -2.01
CA ILE A 96 2.58 4.99 -3.38
C ILE A 96 4.00 4.46 -3.32
N VAL A 97 4.18 3.21 -3.76
CA VAL A 97 5.45 2.48 -3.77
C VAL A 97 5.93 2.34 -5.21
N PRO A 98 6.98 3.07 -5.62
CA PRO A 98 7.54 2.90 -6.95
C PRO A 98 8.14 1.52 -7.13
N ARG A 99 8.10 0.96 -8.35
CA ARG A 99 8.69 -0.35 -8.65
C ARG A 99 10.18 -0.44 -8.33
N SER A 100 10.91 0.67 -8.35
CA SER A 100 12.32 0.71 -7.96
C SER A 100 12.57 0.33 -6.48
N PHE A 101 11.54 0.40 -5.62
CA PHE A 101 11.60 -0.03 -4.22
C PHE A 101 11.12 -1.47 -4.03
N PHE A 102 10.15 -1.90 -4.83
CA PHE A 102 9.58 -3.23 -4.77
C PHE A 102 9.29 -3.71 -6.19
N SER A 103 10.02 -4.74 -6.63
CA SER A 103 9.88 -5.33 -7.97
C SER A 103 9.45 -6.77 -7.87
N ALA A 104 8.46 -7.16 -8.67
CA ALA A 104 8.18 -8.55 -8.97
C ALA A 104 9.01 -9.00 -10.19
N GLY A 105 9.38 -10.29 -10.24
CA GLY A 105 10.13 -10.88 -11.33
C GLY A 105 9.45 -12.10 -11.94
N ASP A 106 10.17 -12.76 -12.86
CA ASP A 106 9.76 -14.04 -13.43
C ASP A 106 9.57 -15.09 -12.32
N GLY A 107 8.34 -15.59 -12.16
CA GLY A 107 7.96 -16.57 -11.14
C GLY A 107 7.12 -15.99 -10.00
N ASP A 108 7.03 -14.67 -9.86
CA ASP A 108 6.09 -14.03 -8.94
C ASP A 108 4.68 -14.01 -9.54
N ASP A 109 3.82 -14.89 -9.04
CA ASP A 109 2.41 -14.98 -9.40
C ASP A 109 1.50 -14.21 -8.44
N ARG A 110 2.04 -13.69 -7.33
CA ARG A 110 1.25 -13.00 -6.31
C ARG A 110 2.05 -11.97 -5.52
N ILE A 111 1.38 -10.89 -5.14
CA ILE A 111 1.84 -9.93 -4.13
C ILE A 111 0.99 -10.11 -2.88
N GLU A 112 1.62 -10.16 -1.72
CA GLU A 112 0.95 -10.23 -0.42
C GLU A 112 1.33 -9.00 0.41
N LEU A 113 0.30 -8.24 0.79
CA LEU A 113 0.38 -7.12 1.71
C LEU A 113 -0.10 -7.58 3.08
N THR A 114 0.69 -7.33 4.11
CA THR A 114 0.29 -7.49 5.51
C THR A 114 0.45 -6.17 6.24
N ALA A 115 -0.48 -5.82 7.13
CA ALA A 115 -0.43 -4.59 7.93
C ALA A 115 -1.01 -4.80 9.32
N ASN A 116 -0.53 -4.05 10.30
CA ASN A 116 -1.18 -3.93 11.62
C ASN A 116 -2.36 -2.93 11.62
N ALA A 117 -2.91 -2.64 10.44
CA ALA A 117 -4.01 -1.73 10.18
C ALA A 117 -5.03 -2.41 9.26
N GLU A 118 -6.22 -1.83 9.14
CA GLU A 118 -7.22 -2.30 8.19
C GLU A 118 -6.75 -1.99 6.77
N ILE A 119 -6.62 -3.02 5.93
CA ILE A 119 -6.27 -2.83 4.52
C ILE A 119 -7.55 -2.52 3.75
N HIS A 120 -7.67 -1.30 3.25
CA HIS A 120 -8.78 -0.92 2.37
C HIS A 120 -8.58 -1.41 0.94
N GLY A 121 -7.35 -1.54 0.49
CA GLY A 121 -7.06 -2.18 -0.77
C GLY A 121 -5.65 -1.98 -1.31
N LEU A 122 -5.44 -2.58 -2.49
CA LEU A 122 -4.16 -2.67 -3.18
C LEU A 122 -4.38 -2.55 -4.70
N HIS A 123 -3.51 -1.84 -5.39
CA HIS A 123 -3.55 -1.71 -6.86
C HIS A 123 -2.16 -1.51 -7.46
N LEU A 124 -1.96 -1.94 -8.71
CA LEU A 124 -0.73 -1.78 -9.49
C LEU A 124 -0.92 -0.71 -10.56
N LEU A 125 0.02 0.25 -10.63
CA LEU A 125 0.03 1.37 -11.58
C LEU A 125 0.73 1.01 -12.88
#